data_AF-A0A842RFJ6-F1
#
_entry.id   AF-A0A842RFJ6-F1
#
_cell.length_a   1.000
_cell.length_b   1.000
_cell.length_c   1.000
_cell.angle_alpha   90.00
_cell.angle_beta   90.00
_cell.angle_gamma   90.00
#
_symmetry.space_group_name_H-M   'P 1'
#
loop_
_entity.id
_entity.type
_entity.pdbx_description
1 polymer ?
#
loop_
_entity_poly.entity_id
_entity_poly.type
_entity_poly.pdbx_seq_one_letter_code
_entity_poly.pdbx_strand_id
1 'polypeptide(L)'
;MAKKVTPGMTAKEIATLHYELIQDNDREEWLKTFTKYHQRQADAYGSSPDLYWRTGRKYIDELGYSYTFKKLDEESSDRIRFYFHRLNKEGKPQGSGQVPINLIRDKEDNDEWRVDVASW
;
A
#
# COMPACT_ATOMS: atom_id res chain seq x y z
N MET A 1 2.27 -1.26 19.76
CA MET A 1 2.96 -2.41 19.11
C MET A 1 3.31 -1.98 17.69
N ALA A 2 4.51 -2.27 17.21
CA ALA A 2 4.85 -1.99 15.81
C ALA A 2 3.96 -2.83 14.89
N LYS A 3 3.33 -2.21 13.89
CA LYS A 3 2.51 -2.92 12.91
C LYS A 3 3.45 -3.71 12.00
N LYS A 4 3.15 -4.98 11.76
CA LYS A 4 4.03 -5.88 11.00
C LYS A 4 3.23 -6.79 10.09
N VAL A 5 3.84 -7.16 8.97
CA VAL A 5 3.34 -8.21 8.09
C VAL A 5 3.46 -9.53 8.83
N THR A 6 2.34 -10.25 8.91
CA THR A 6 2.26 -11.59 9.51
C THR A 6 1.64 -12.57 8.52
N PRO A 7 2.00 -13.86 8.56
CA PRO A 7 1.38 -14.87 7.69
C PRO A 7 -0.13 -14.95 7.89
N GLY A 8 -0.87 -15.20 6.81
CA GLY A 8 -2.33 -15.37 6.82
C GLY A 8 -3.14 -14.08 6.86
N MET A 9 -2.51 -12.90 6.75
CA MET A 9 -3.23 -11.63 6.64
C MET A 9 -4.11 -11.61 5.38
N THR A 10 -5.32 -11.12 5.54
CA THR A 10 -6.25 -10.89 4.43
C THR A 10 -5.74 -9.78 3.50
N ALA A 11 -6.23 -9.76 2.26
CA ALA A 11 -5.90 -8.70 1.32
C ALA A 11 -6.22 -7.30 1.87
N LYS A 12 -7.33 -7.15 2.59
CA LYS A 12 -7.72 -5.87 3.19
C LYS A 12 -6.74 -5.44 4.29
N GLU A 13 -6.29 -6.38 5.12
CA GLU A 13 -5.32 -6.08 6.18
C GLU A 13 -3.97 -5.66 5.59
N ILE A 14 -3.47 -6.35 4.56
CA ILE A 14 -2.24 -5.95 3.86
C ILE A 14 -2.39 -4.58 3.19
N ALA A 15 -3.52 -4.31 2.55
CA ALA A 15 -3.78 -3.04 1.89
C ALA A 15 -3.82 -1.87 2.89
N THR A 16 -4.48 -2.06 4.04
CA THR A 16 -4.50 -1.07 5.12
C THR A 16 -3.10 -0.88 5.70
N LEU A 17 -2.43 -1.97 6.05
CA LEU A 17 -1.09 -1.96 6.63
C LEU A 17 -0.09 -1.23 5.72
N HIS A 18 -0.19 -1.43 4.41
CA HIS A 18 0.64 -0.74 3.42
C HIS A 18 0.60 0.79 3.58
N TYR A 19 -0.60 1.37 3.69
CA TYR A 19 -0.71 2.82 3.89
C TYR A 19 -0.30 3.26 5.30
N GLU A 20 -0.59 2.45 6.32
CA GLU A 20 -0.18 2.75 7.68
C GLU A 20 1.34 2.79 7.85
N LEU A 21 2.07 1.84 7.25
CA LEU A 21 3.53 1.78 7.34
C LEU A 21 4.21 2.94 6.62
N ILE A 22 3.63 3.44 5.53
CA ILE A 22 4.16 4.66 4.91
C ILE A 22 3.91 5.89 5.80
N GLN A 23 2.80 5.94 6.55
CA GLN A 23 2.53 7.03 7.51
C GLN A 23 3.49 6.96 8.69
N ASP A 24 3.76 5.74 9.17
CA ASP A 24 4.67 5.46 10.29
C ASP A 24 6.17 5.57 9.90
N ASN A 25 6.47 5.87 8.63
CA ASN A 25 7.83 5.96 8.09
C ASN A 25 8.65 4.65 8.22
N ASP A 26 7.99 3.50 8.17
CA ASP A 26 8.62 2.18 8.27
C ASP A 26 8.82 1.57 6.88
N ARG A 27 9.88 1.99 6.17
CA ARG A 27 10.17 1.51 4.80
C ARG A 27 10.42 0.02 4.75
N GLU A 28 11.12 -0.52 5.74
CA GLU A 28 11.54 -1.92 5.73
C GLU A 28 10.31 -2.83 5.82
N GLU A 29 9.41 -2.54 6.76
CA GLU A 29 8.18 -3.30 6.91
C GLU A 29 7.21 -3.01 5.77
N TRP A 30 7.17 -1.76 5.28
CA TRP A 30 6.35 -1.38 4.12
C TRP A 30 6.70 -2.18 2.88
N LEU A 31 7.99 -2.41 2.61
CA LEU A 31 8.42 -3.24 1.49
C LEU A 31 7.92 -4.69 1.59
N LYS A 32 7.76 -5.24 2.80
CA LYS A 32 7.25 -6.60 3.01
C LYS A 32 5.79 -6.76 2.59
N THR A 33 5.05 -5.66 2.44
CA THR A 33 3.67 -5.70 1.93
C THR A 33 3.60 -5.93 0.42
N PHE A 34 4.67 -5.66 -0.34
CA PHE A 34 4.71 -5.89 -1.78
C PHE A 34 4.99 -7.34 -2.16
N THR A 35 4.73 -7.68 -3.43
CA THR A 35 5.16 -8.96 -4.00
C THR A 35 6.69 -9.10 -3.97
N LYS A 36 7.20 -10.34 -3.95
CA LYS A 36 8.64 -10.65 -3.98
C LYS A 36 9.34 -10.05 -5.20
N TYR A 37 8.64 -10.01 -6.34
CA TYR A 37 9.10 -9.34 -7.55
C TYR A 37 9.46 -7.87 -7.29
N HIS A 38 8.58 -7.12 -6.62
CA HIS A 38 8.80 -5.71 -6.28
C HIS A 38 9.83 -5.56 -5.15
N GLN A 39 9.81 -6.42 -4.13
CA GLN A 39 10.80 -6.42 -3.05
C GLN A 39 12.23 -6.49 -3.61
N ARG A 40 12.49 -7.37 -4.59
CA ARG A 40 13.81 -7.51 -5.23
C ARG A 40 14.29 -6.27 -5.98
N GLN A 41 13.37 -5.42 -6.43
CA GLN A 41 13.68 -4.21 -7.21
C GLN A 41 13.72 -2.95 -6.37
N ALA A 42 13.37 -3.04 -5.09
CA ALA A 42 13.15 -1.87 -4.23
C ALA A 42 14.37 -0.95 -4.08
N ASP A 43 15.58 -1.47 -4.25
CA ASP A 43 16.83 -0.70 -4.14
C ASP A 43 17.31 -0.14 -5.48
N ALA A 44 16.66 -0.51 -6.60
CA ALA A 44 16.91 0.13 -7.88
C ALA A 44 16.23 1.51 -7.91
N TYR A 45 17.02 2.57 -8.08
CA TYR A 45 16.51 3.94 -8.20
C TYR A 45 15.52 4.06 -9.38
N GLY A 46 14.35 4.65 -9.13
CA GLY A 46 13.30 4.76 -10.15
C GLY A 46 12.48 3.49 -10.36
N SER A 47 12.69 2.44 -9.57
CA SER A 47 11.77 1.30 -9.50
C SER A 47 10.39 1.75 -8.97
N SER A 48 9.35 0.97 -9.27
CA SER A 48 8.01 1.26 -8.77
C SER A 48 7.97 1.43 -7.25
N PRO A 49 8.59 0.56 -6.41
CA PRO A 49 8.60 0.74 -4.96
C PRO A 49 9.34 2.00 -4.50
N ASP A 50 10.47 2.38 -5.13
CA ASP A 50 11.15 3.64 -4.79
C ASP A 50 10.27 4.85 -5.09
N LEU A 51 9.67 4.89 -6.28
CA LEU A 51 8.76 5.96 -6.69
C LEU A 51 7.54 6.07 -5.77
N TYR A 52 6.96 4.93 -5.40
CA TYR A 52 5.81 4.85 -4.50
C TYR A 52 6.14 5.34 -3.10
N TRP A 53 7.27 4.88 -2.53
CA TRP A 53 7.74 5.34 -1.23
C TRP A 53 7.95 6.85 -1.21
N ARG A 54 8.71 7.38 -2.17
CA ARG A 54 9.02 8.81 -2.25
C ARG A 54 7.77 9.67 -2.44
N THR A 55 6.84 9.23 -3.29
CA THR A 55 5.60 9.97 -3.56
C THR A 55 4.68 9.97 -2.34
N GLY A 56 4.46 8.81 -1.72
CA GLY A 56 3.62 8.73 -0.53
C GLY A 56 4.21 9.50 0.65
N ARG A 57 5.53 9.40 0.90
CA ARG A 57 6.22 10.19 1.92
C ARG A 57 6.11 11.68 1.67
N LYS A 58 6.28 12.14 0.42
CA LYS A 58 6.06 13.55 0.06
C LYS A 58 4.65 14.02 0.43
N TYR A 59 3.63 13.22 0.11
CA TYR A 59 2.24 13.56 0.42
C TYR A 59 1.95 13.60 1.92
N ILE A 60 2.52 12.69 2.69
CA ILE A 60 2.36 12.66 4.14
C ILE A 60 3.12 13.82 4.79
N ASP A 61 4.40 13.99 4.46
CA ASP A 61 5.31 14.91 5.16
C ASP A 61 5.12 16.37 4.74
N GLU A 62 4.93 16.64 3.44
CA GLU A 62 4.80 18.02 2.94
C GLU A 62 3.35 18.50 2.90
N LEU A 63 2.40 17.61 2.60
CA LEU A 63 0.99 17.98 2.40
C LEU A 63 0.07 17.56 3.55
N GLY A 64 0.58 16.79 4.52
CA GLY A 64 -0.18 16.32 5.67
C GLY A 64 -1.27 15.31 5.29
N TYR A 65 -1.04 14.49 4.27
CA TYR A 65 -2.03 13.53 3.79
C TYR A 65 -2.10 12.28 4.67
N SER A 66 -3.29 11.69 4.73
CA SER A 66 -3.54 10.39 5.36
C SER A 66 -4.43 9.53 4.48
N TYR A 67 -4.42 8.22 4.73
CA TYR A 67 -5.16 7.27 3.92
C TYR A 67 -6.11 6.45 4.79
N THR A 68 -7.35 6.27 4.33
CA THR A 68 -8.34 5.44 5.03
C THR A 68 -9.09 4.54 4.05
N PHE A 69 -9.42 3.32 4.47
CA PHE A 69 -10.15 2.39 3.60
C PHE A 69 -11.49 2.99 3.17
N LYS A 70 -11.82 2.91 1.86
CA LYS A 70 -13.11 3.34 1.33
C LYS A 70 -14.00 2.17 0.97
N LYS A 71 -13.60 1.36 -0.02
CA LYS A 71 -14.44 0.26 -0.54
C LYS A 71 -13.61 -0.79 -1.26
N LEU A 72 -14.18 -1.99 -1.37
CA LEU A 72 -13.81 -2.99 -2.36
C LEU A 72 -14.33 -2.57 -3.74
N ASP A 73 -13.52 -2.77 -4.78
CA ASP A 73 -13.90 -2.48 -6.17
C ASP A 73 -14.11 -3.76 -6.97
N GLU A 74 -13.09 -4.63 -6.99
CA GLU A 74 -13.05 -5.86 -7.77
C GLU A 74 -12.41 -6.97 -6.94
N GLU A 75 -12.95 -8.18 -7.02
CA GLU A 75 -12.46 -9.36 -6.32
C GLU A 75 -12.53 -10.59 -7.24
N SER A 76 -11.38 -11.23 -7.42
CA SER A 76 -11.22 -12.57 -7.98
C SER A 76 -10.49 -13.46 -6.97
N SER A 77 -10.33 -14.75 -7.30
CA SER A 77 -9.61 -15.71 -6.46
C SER A 77 -8.14 -15.35 -6.21
N ASP A 78 -7.53 -14.59 -7.12
CA ASP A 78 -6.09 -14.30 -7.19
C ASP A 78 -5.74 -12.82 -7.24
N ARG A 79 -6.73 -11.92 -7.39
CA ARG A 79 -6.56 -10.47 -7.48
C ARG A 79 -7.68 -9.75 -6.76
N ILE A 80 -7.33 -8.73 -5.99
CA ILE A 80 -8.30 -7.86 -5.32
C ILE A 80 -7.89 -6.40 -5.50
N ARG A 81 -8.86 -5.53 -5.78
CA ARG A 81 -8.67 -4.08 -5.80
C ARG A 81 -9.49 -3.40 -4.72
N PHE A 82 -8.84 -2.58 -3.91
CA PHE A 82 -9.48 -1.67 -2.98
C PHE A 82 -9.29 -0.22 -3.39
N TYR A 83 -10.19 0.64 -2.93
CA TYR A 83 -9.98 2.08 -2.91
C TYR A 83 -9.78 2.57 -1.49
N PHE A 84 -8.85 3.52 -1.36
CA PHE A 84 -8.63 4.30 -0.15
C PHE A 84 -9.00 5.76 -0.41
N HIS A 85 -9.48 6.42 0.63
CA HIS A 85 -9.57 7.86 0.68
C HIS A 85 -8.19 8.45 0.96
N ARG A 86 -7.75 9.40 0.13
CA ARG A 86 -6.64 10.29 0.45
C ARG A 86 -7.20 11.58 1.04
N LEU A 87 -6.95 11.77 2.33
CA LEU A 87 -7.45 12.88 3.12
C LEU A 87 -6.35 13.92 3.28
N ASN A 88 -6.70 15.20 3.14
CA ASN A 88 -5.78 16.30 3.43
C ASN A 88 -5.58 16.49 4.95
N LYS A 89 -4.77 17.48 5.34
CA LYS A 89 -4.54 17.85 6.75
C LYS A 89 -5.80 18.19 7.56
N GLU A 90 -6.90 18.54 6.91
CA GLU A 90 -8.20 18.82 7.54
C GLU A 90 -9.09 17.57 7.63
N GLY A 91 -8.60 16.41 7.18
CA GLY A 91 -9.36 15.17 7.11
C GLY A 91 -10.36 15.12 5.94
N LYS A 92 -10.25 16.02 4.96
CA LYS A 92 -11.17 16.09 3.81
C LYS A 92 -10.58 15.39 2.58
N PRO A 93 -11.39 14.64 1.81
CA PRO A 93 -10.96 14.09 0.53
C PRO A 93 -10.61 15.21 -0.47
N GLN A 94 -9.54 15.04 -1.25
CA GLN A 94 -9.18 15.95 -2.34
C GLN A 94 -9.74 15.46 -3.68
N GLY A 95 -10.69 16.17 -4.29
CA GLY A 95 -11.33 15.75 -5.56
C GLY A 95 -12.16 14.47 -5.38
N SER A 96 -12.03 13.48 -6.28
CA SER A 96 -12.60 12.13 -6.01
C SER A 96 -11.99 11.50 -4.76
N GLY A 97 -10.78 11.95 -4.38
CA GLY A 97 -10.07 11.57 -3.18
C GLY A 97 -9.81 10.07 -3.07
N GLN A 98 -9.88 9.34 -4.18
CA GLN A 98 -9.79 7.89 -4.23
C GLN A 98 -8.49 7.45 -4.86
N VAL A 99 -7.74 6.60 -4.16
CA VAL A 99 -6.54 5.96 -4.68
C VAL A 99 -6.75 4.44 -4.71
N PRO A 100 -6.56 3.78 -5.87
CA PRO A 100 -6.64 2.32 -5.94
C PRO A 100 -5.37 1.67 -5.39
N ILE A 101 -5.54 0.50 -4.80
CA ILE A 101 -4.46 -0.44 -4.49
C ILE A 101 -4.87 -1.84 -4.97
N ASN A 102 -3.98 -2.47 -5.71
CA ASN A 102 -4.16 -3.80 -6.29
C ASN A 102 -3.29 -4.79 -5.52
N LEU A 103 -3.92 -5.88 -5.08
CA LEU A 103 -3.27 -6.99 -4.43
C LEU A 103 -3.45 -8.24 -5.28
N ILE A 104 -2.43 -9.09 -5.25
CA ILE A 104 -2.46 -10.41 -5.86
C ILE A 104 -2.01 -11.46 -4.84
N ARG A 105 -2.38 -12.73 -5.08
CA ARG A 105 -1.73 -13.85 -4.40
C ARG A 105 -0.31 -14.02 -4.95
N ASP A 106 0.68 -13.84 -4.11
CA ASP A 106 2.07 -13.99 -4.49
C ASP A 106 2.51 -15.45 -4.33
N LYS A 107 2.61 -16.16 -5.46
CA LYS A 107 3.04 -17.56 -5.51
C LYS A 107 4.47 -17.76 -5.00
N GLU A 108 5.31 -16.72 -5.06
CA GLU A 108 6.67 -16.77 -4.52
C GLU A 108 6.72 -16.55 -3.00
N ASP A 109 5.60 -16.16 -2.40
CA ASP A 109 5.46 -15.90 -0.96
C ASP A 109 4.34 -16.74 -0.34
N ASN A 110 4.32 -18.04 -0.63
CA ASN A 110 3.36 -19.02 -0.09
C ASN A 110 1.88 -18.68 -0.38
N ASP A 111 1.57 -18.12 -1.54
CA ASP A 111 0.21 -17.71 -1.96
C ASP A 111 -0.45 -16.66 -1.03
N GLU A 112 0.39 -15.91 -0.28
CA GLU A 112 -0.03 -14.81 0.57
C GLU A 112 -0.45 -13.58 -0.25
N TRP A 113 -1.35 -12.77 0.31
CA TRP A 113 -1.76 -11.53 -0.33
C TRP A 113 -0.66 -10.48 -0.25
N ARG A 114 -0.31 -9.90 -1.40
CA ARG A 114 0.72 -8.86 -1.48
C ARG A 114 0.31 -7.76 -2.46
N VAL A 115 0.82 -6.56 -2.23
CA VAL A 115 0.62 -5.40 -3.09
C VAL A 115 1.39 -5.59 -4.39
N ASP A 116 0.68 -5.53 -5.50
CA ASP A 116 1.24 -5.50 -6.85
C ASP A 116 1.44 -4.06 -7.30
N VAL A 117 0.39 -3.23 -7.17
CA VAL A 117 0.40 -1.83 -7.60
C VAL A 117 -0.35 -0.97 -6.58
N ALA A 118 0.27 0.12 -6.13
CA ALA A 118 -0.35 1.11 -5.25
C ALA A 118 -0.33 2.51 -5.89
N SER A 119 -1.40 3.28 -5.67
CA SER A 119 -1.48 4.70 -6.03
C SER A 119 -1.41 5.59 -4.78
N TRP A 120 -1.02 6.84 -4.97
CA TRP A 120 -0.72 7.79 -3.90
C TRP A 120 -1.49 9.07 -4.07
#